data_AF-Q6QZI5-F1
#
_entry.id   AF-Q6QZI5-F1
#
_cell.length_a   1.000
_cell.length_b   1.000
_cell.length_c   1.000
_cell.angle_alpha   90.00
_cell.angle_beta   90.00
_cell.angle_gamma   90.00
#
_symmetry.space_group_name_H-M   'P 1'
#
loop_
_entity.id
_entity.type
_entity.pdbx_description
1 polymer ?
#
loop_
_entity_poly.entity_id
_entity_poly.type
_entity_poly.pdbx_seq_one_letter_code
_entity_poly.pdbx_strand_id
1 'polypeptide(L)'
;MLKPDDLRLHPEFLQRLRSLPQSYVYGDYRQIYRDYGTHYITEAALGGEYEHTIILNKENLAKTDYSLEDYKSCTQSGLKIGANIYGVYVSVGVQGGSCNALLNEMGDDTAIGSTVEDFVAVVRGGSSESITGLVSKKLPTPQLMTLWGEGVRFNPDFIRKTTRPLYELVTSRDFSHDASLKRNLKRALSE
;
A
#
# COMPACT_ATOMS: atom_id res chain seq x y z
N MET A 1 6.95 -5.84 16.28
CA MET A 1 8.17 -5.05 16.52
C MET A 1 9.37 -5.99 16.50
N LEU A 2 10.46 -5.58 15.84
CA LEU A 2 11.70 -6.34 15.78
C LEU A 2 12.44 -6.22 17.11
N LYS A 3 13.15 -7.28 17.52
CA LYS A 3 13.96 -7.25 18.76
C LYS A 3 15.04 -6.15 18.65
N PRO A 4 15.32 -5.41 19.74
CA PRO A 4 16.31 -4.33 19.70
C PRO A 4 17.75 -4.86 19.59
N ASP A 5 18.03 -6.01 20.20
CA ASP A 5 19.37 -6.61 20.29
C ASP A 5 19.37 -8.07 19.81
N ASP A 6 20.59 -8.59 19.62
CA ASP A 6 20.87 -9.96 19.16
C ASP A 6 20.22 -10.33 17.81
N LEU A 7 20.07 -9.35 16.92
CA LEU A 7 19.57 -9.59 15.56
C LEU A 7 20.52 -10.48 14.80
N ARG A 8 20.07 -11.66 14.36
CA ARG A 8 20.86 -12.54 13.50
C ARG A 8 20.65 -12.16 12.05
N LEU A 9 21.74 -11.88 11.36
CA LEU A 9 21.72 -11.59 9.93
C LEU A 9 21.41 -12.85 9.13
N HIS A 10 20.69 -12.71 8.02
CA HIS A 10 20.50 -13.81 7.07
C HIS A 10 21.88 -14.29 6.56
N PRO A 11 22.13 -15.62 6.46
CA PRO A 11 23.45 -16.14 6.10
C PRO A 11 24.02 -15.56 4.80
N GLU A 12 23.19 -15.41 3.77
CA GLU A 12 23.61 -14.83 2.50
C GLU A 12 23.96 -13.35 2.61
N PHE A 13 23.16 -12.56 3.35
CA PHE A 13 23.44 -11.14 3.58
C PHE A 13 24.75 -10.96 4.37
N LEU A 14 24.94 -11.77 5.42
CA LEU A 14 26.18 -11.79 6.19
C LEU A 14 27.39 -12.15 5.33
N GLN A 15 27.28 -13.20 4.50
CA GLN A 15 28.35 -13.61 3.60
C GLN A 15 28.65 -12.52 2.56
N ARG A 16 27.63 -11.86 2.03
CA ARG A 16 27.80 -10.76 1.07
C ARG A 16 28.50 -9.56 1.70
N LEU A 17 28.15 -9.18 2.93
CA LEU A 17 28.84 -8.11 3.65
C LEU A 17 30.31 -8.47 3.94
N ARG A 18 30.60 -9.74 4.24
CA ARG A 18 31.97 -10.23 4.49
C ARG A 18 32.84 -10.27 3.24
N SER A 19 32.26 -10.37 2.04
CA SER A 19 33.00 -10.39 0.79
C SER A 19 33.32 -9.00 0.22
N LEU A 20 32.83 -7.94 0.85
CA LEU A 20 33.15 -6.57 0.44
C LEU A 20 34.63 -6.26 0.63
N PRO A 21 35.27 -5.54 -0.30
CA PRO A 21 36.65 -5.11 -0.13
C PRO A 21 36.76 -4.12 1.04
N GLN A 22 37.86 -4.20 1.80
CA GLN A 22 38.14 -3.23 2.87
C GLN A 22 38.41 -1.83 2.31
N SER A 23 39.06 -1.76 1.13
CA SER A 23 39.18 -0.53 0.36
C SER A 23 37.80 -0.12 -0.18
N TYR A 24 37.57 1.18 -0.22
CA TYR A 24 36.30 1.69 -0.71
C TYR A 24 36.20 1.57 -2.23
N VAL A 25 35.24 0.76 -2.70
CA VAL A 25 34.88 0.62 -4.12
C VAL A 25 33.39 0.86 -4.24
N TYR A 26 32.98 2.00 -4.80
CA TYR A 26 31.56 2.40 -4.84
C TYR A 26 30.66 1.32 -5.45
N GLY A 27 31.08 0.69 -6.55
CA GLY A 27 30.30 -0.36 -7.23
C GLY A 27 29.90 -1.52 -6.33
N ASP A 28 30.86 -2.09 -5.58
CA ASP A 28 30.62 -3.23 -4.71
C ASP A 28 29.69 -2.89 -3.54
N TYR A 29 29.89 -1.72 -2.94
CA TYR A 29 29.09 -1.26 -1.81
C TYR A 29 27.68 -0.83 -2.25
N ARG A 30 27.54 -0.17 -3.40
CA ARG A 30 26.24 0.18 -3.99
C ARG A 30 25.42 -1.08 -4.31
N GLN A 31 26.08 -2.16 -4.71
CA GLN A 31 25.39 -3.41 -5.01
C GLN A 31 24.65 -3.97 -3.79
N ILE A 32 25.19 -3.79 -2.57
CA ILE A 32 24.47 -4.16 -1.34
C ILE A 32 23.10 -3.48 -1.26
N TYR A 33 23.03 -2.19 -1.58
CA TYR A 33 21.77 -1.44 -1.53
C TYR A 33 20.81 -1.80 -2.66
N ARG A 34 21.33 -2.23 -3.81
CA ARG A 34 20.51 -2.75 -4.91
C ARG A 34 19.88 -4.08 -4.55
N ASP A 35 20.64 -4.96 -3.89
CA ASP A 35 20.19 -6.32 -3.57
C ASP A 35 19.31 -6.36 -2.32
N TYR A 36 19.63 -5.58 -1.28
CA TYR A 36 19.01 -5.67 0.04
C TYR A 36 18.23 -4.42 0.48
N GLY A 37 18.22 -3.37 -0.35
CA GLY A 37 17.60 -2.08 0.00
C GLY A 37 18.46 -1.24 0.92
N THR A 38 18.00 -0.03 1.25
CA THR A 38 18.78 0.96 2.03
C THR A 38 18.50 0.93 3.53
N HIS A 39 17.38 0.33 3.93
CA HIS A 39 16.90 0.30 5.30
C HIS A 39 16.30 -1.07 5.63
N TYR A 40 16.29 -1.42 6.90
CA TYR A 40 15.55 -2.57 7.43
C TYR A 40 14.40 -2.11 8.32
N ILE A 41 13.37 -2.95 8.43
CA ILE A 41 12.15 -2.65 9.19
C ILE A 41 12.37 -3.01 10.66
N THR A 42 12.18 -2.04 11.56
CA THR A 42 12.21 -2.26 13.01
C THR A 42 10.83 -2.40 13.61
N GLU A 43 9.84 -1.75 13.02
CA GLU A 43 8.44 -1.86 13.43
C GLU A 43 7.56 -1.86 12.19
N ALA A 44 6.51 -2.67 12.22
CA ALA A 44 5.54 -2.73 11.16
C ALA A 44 4.14 -2.95 11.73
N ALA A 45 3.17 -2.27 11.15
CA ALA A 45 1.79 -2.72 11.18
C ALA A 45 1.53 -3.48 9.87
N LEU A 46 1.00 -4.69 10.00
CA LEU A 46 0.65 -5.57 8.88
C LEU A 46 -0.87 -5.57 8.73
N GLY A 47 -1.35 -5.52 7.49
CA GLY A 47 -2.77 -5.50 7.20
C GLY A 47 -3.05 -5.37 5.73
N GLY A 48 -4.21 -4.79 5.41
CA GLY A 48 -4.62 -4.45 4.06
C GLY A 48 -4.96 -2.97 3.99
N GLU A 49 -4.67 -2.36 2.85
CA GLU A 49 -4.98 -0.97 2.55
C GLU A 49 -5.67 -0.91 1.19
N TYR A 50 -6.83 -0.25 1.14
CA TYR A 50 -7.61 -0.07 -0.08
C TYR A 50 -7.90 1.41 -0.25
N GLU A 51 -7.33 1.99 -1.30
CA GLU A 51 -7.57 3.38 -1.70
C GLU A 51 -8.24 3.39 -3.09
N HIS A 52 -9.35 4.11 -3.21
CA HIS A 52 -10.07 4.28 -4.47
C HIS A 52 -10.25 5.77 -4.74
N THR A 53 -9.71 6.21 -5.88
CA THR A 53 -9.79 7.60 -6.34
C THR A 53 -10.60 7.63 -7.62
N ILE A 54 -11.65 8.44 -7.64
CA ILE A 54 -12.53 8.62 -8.80
C ILE A 54 -12.21 9.96 -9.44
N ILE A 55 -11.99 9.97 -10.76
CA ILE A 55 -11.72 11.16 -11.54
C ILE A 55 -12.98 11.53 -12.30
N LEU A 56 -13.54 12.70 -12.01
CA LEU A 56 -14.80 13.17 -12.61
C LEU A 56 -14.53 14.17 -13.73
N ASN A 57 -15.26 14.02 -14.84
CA ASN A 57 -15.26 15.02 -15.90
C ASN A 57 -16.13 16.21 -15.51
N LYS A 58 -15.53 17.39 -15.40
CA LYS A 58 -16.21 18.61 -14.94
C LYS A 58 -17.36 19.05 -15.86
N GLU A 59 -17.21 18.90 -17.17
CA GLU A 59 -18.24 19.32 -18.14
C GLU A 59 -19.44 18.39 -18.12
N ASN A 60 -19.22 17.08 -18.01
CA ASN A 60 -20.31 16.12 -17.90
C ASN A 60 -21.00 16.23 -16.54
N LEU A 61 -20.26 16.43 -15.45
CA LEU A 61 -20.83 16.67 -14.12
C LEU A 61 -21.77 17.89 -14.12
N ALA A 62 -21.38 18.98 -14.79
CA ALA A 62 -22.20 20.20 -14.90
C ALA A 62 -23.50 20.01 -15.71
N LYS A 63 -23.63 18.93 -16.48
CA LYS A 63 -24.85 18.54 -17.21
C LYS A 63 -25.76 17.63 -16.38
N THR A 64 -25.31 17.17 -15.21
CA THR A 64 -26.09 16.35 -14.27
C THR A 64 -26.66 17.20 -13.15
N ASP A 65 -27.63 16.65 -12.42
CA ASP A 65 -28.19 17.27 -11.21
C ASP A 65 -27.32 17.03 -9.96
N TYR A 66 -26.15 16.39 -10.12
CA TYR A 66 -25.26 16.01 -9.02
C TYR A 66 -24.11 17.00 -8.83
N SER A 67 -23.80 17.31 -7.57
CA SER A 67 -22.62 18.05 -7.19
C SER A 67 -21.43 17.13 -6.87
N LEU A 68 -20.22 17.71 -6.79
CA LEU A 68 -19.03 17.00 -6.32
C LEU A 68 -19.21 16.46 -4.88
N GLU A 69 -19.94 17.20 -4.03
CA GLU A 69 -20.21 16.76 -2.66
C GLU A 69 -21.20 15.58 -2.63
N ASP A 70 -22.15 15.52 -3.58
CA ASP A 70 -23.04 14.36 -3.73
C ASP A 70 -22.24 13.11 -4.12
N TYR A 71 -21.34 13.21 -5.10
CA TYR A 71 -20.44 12.11 -5.46
C TYR A 71 -19.61 11.66 -4.26
N LYS A 72 -18.94 12.60 -3.57
CA LYS A 72 -18.13 12.29 -2.39
C LYS A 72 -18.95 11.61 -1.29
N SER A 73 -20.13 12.14 -0.96
CA SER A 73 -21.00 11.61 0.08
C SER A 73 -21.55 10.21 -0.28
N CYS A 74 -22.00 10.03 -1.53
CA CYS A 74 -22.48 8.74 -2.01
C CYS A 74 -21.37 7.69 -2.08
N THR A 75 -20.17 8.04 -2.55
CA THR A 75 -19.02 7.13 -2.56
C THR A 75 -18.61 6.71 -1.14
N GLN A 76 -18.50 7.67 -0.22
CA GLN A 76 -18.19 7.37 1.19
C GLN A 76 -19.26 6.48 1.84
N SER A 77 -20.54 6.72 1.53
CA SER A 77 -21.64 5.90 2.03
C SER A 77 -21.63 4.50 1.42
N GLY A 78 -21.41 4.38 0.11
CA GLY A 78 -21.29 3.12 -0.61
C GLY A 78 -20.14 2.25 -0.09
N LEU A 79 -18.98 2.85 0.17
CA LEU A 79 -17.84 2.16 0.80
C LEU A 79 -18.13 1.74 2.24
N LYS A 80 -18.82 2.57 3.04
CA LYS A 80 -19.24 2.19 4.40
C LYS A 80 -20.21 1.00 4.39
N ILE A 81 -21.13 0.95 3.44
CA ILE A 81 -22.08 -0.17 3.28
C ILE A 81 -21.33 -1.43 2.82
N GLY A 82 -20.43 -1.29 1.84
CA GLY A 82 -19.57 -2.38 1.33
C GLY A 82 -18.58 -2.92 2.37
N ALA A 83 -18.09 -2.09 3.29
CA ALA A 83 -17.13 -2.45 4.33
C ALA A 83 -17.75 -2.84 5.68
N ASN A 84 -19.08 -2.81 5.83
CA ASN A 84 -19.74 -3.14 7.09
C ASN A 84 -19.83 -4.66 7.30
N ILE A 85 -18.70 -5.25 7.69
CA ILE A 85 -18.54 -6.68 7.96
C ILE A 85 -19.27 -7.12 9.26
N TYR A 86 -19.71 -6.18 10.10
CA TYR A 86 -20.32 -6.44 11.42
C TYR A 86 -21.86 -6.32 11.46
N GLY A 87 -22.55 -6.29 10.31
CA GLY A 87 -24.01 -6.45 10.26
C GLY A 87 -24.83 -5.28 10.80
N VAL A 88 -24.22 -4.11 11.09
CA VAL A 88 -24.95 -2.91 11.50
C VAL A 88 -25.28 -2.09 10.27
N TYR A 89 -26.37 -2.41 9.57
CA TYR A 89 -26.90 -1.56 8.49
C TYR A 89 -27.16 -0.15 9.03
N VAL A 90 -26.30 0.81 8.70
CA VAL A 90 -26.61 2.23 8.89
C VAL A 90 -27.54 2.61 7.75
N SER A 91 -28.85 2.50 7.96
CA SER A 91 -29.87 3.06 7.09
C SER A 91 -29.79 4.59 7.18
N VAL A 92 -28.87 5.19 6.41
CA VAL A 92 -28.85 6.65 6.25
C VAL A 92 -30.05 7.05 5.40
N GLY A 93 -31.02 7.69 6.05
CA GLY A 93 -32.33 8.00 5.49
C GLY A 93 -32.33 8.95 4.29
N VAL A 94 -33.50 9.01 3.64
CA VAL A 94 -34.03 9.99 2.65
C VAL A 94 -33.24 10.23 1.35
N GLN A 95 -31.91 10.03 1.32
CA GLN A 95 -31.05 10.19 0.13
C GLN A 95 -30.69 8.88 -0.59
N GLY A 96 -31.08 7.72 -0.05
CA GLY A 96 -30.66 6.40 -0.53
C GLY A 96 -31.05 6.05 -1.97
N GLY A 97 -32.16 6.59 -2.48
CA GLY A 97 -32.56 6.39 -3.89
C GLY A 97 -31.64 7.11 -4.88
N SER A 98 -31.26 8.34 -4.54
CA SER A 98 -30.41 9.19 -5.37
C SER A 98 -28.96 8.69 -5.43
N CYS A 99 -28.41 8.25 -4.29
CA CYS A 99 -27.07 7.67 -4.26
C CYS A 99 -26.98 6.31 -4.97
N ASN A 100 -28.02 5.47 -4.91
CA ASN A 100 -28.01 4.20 -5.64
C ASN A 100 -27.94 4.42 -7.16
N ALA A 101 -28.69 5.40 -7.67
CA ALA A 101 -28.61 5.78 -9.09
C ALA A 101 -27.20 6.27 -9.45
N LEU A 102 -26.67 7.24 -8.70
CA LEU A 102 -25.32 7.78 -8.91
C LEU A 102 -24.23 6.70 -8.88
N LEU A 103 -24.26 5.81 -7.88
CA LEU A 103 -23.26 4.73 -7.73
C LEU A 103 -23.34 3.69 -8.84
N ASN A 104 -24.53 3.43 -9.39
CA ASN A 104 -24.70 2.54 -10.53
C ASN A 104 -24.14 3.17 -11.82
N GLU A 105 -24.40 4.47 -12.02
CA GLU A 105 -23.93 5.24 -13.18
C GLU A 105 -22.41 5.45 -13.20
N MET A 106 -21.73 5.38 -12.05
CA MET A 106 -20.26 5.54 -11.95
C MET A 106 -19.45 4.56 -12.82
N GLY A 107 -20.01 3.40 -13.17
CA GLY A 107 -19.32 2.39 -13.96
C GLY A 107 -19.85 2.21 -15.38
N ASP A 108 -20.87 2.97 -15.78
CA ASP A 108 -21.62 2.77 -17.02
C ASP A 108 -21.57 4.06 -17.88
N ASP A 109 -21.60 3.90 -19.20
CA ASP A 109 -21.73 5.06 -20.12
C ASP A 109 -23.20 5.49 -20.16
N THR A 110 -23.47 6.73 -19.73
CA THR A 110 -24.82 7.31 -19.80
C THR A 110 -25.06 8.04 -21.13
N ALA A 111 -26.30 8.45 -21.40
CA ALA A 111 -26.65 9.25 -22.58
C ALA A 111 -25.90 10.61 -22.66
N ILE A 112 -25.34 11.09 -21.55
CA ILE A 112 -24.59 12.35 -21.45
C ILE A 112 -23.06 12.09 -21.58
N GLY A 113 -22.66 10.83 -21.74
CA GLY A 113 -21.28 10.36 -21.63
C GLY A 113 -20.95 9.90 -20.21
N SER A 114 -19.72 9.43 -19.99
CA SER A 114 -19.29 9.05 -18.64
C SER A 114 -18.96 10.30 -17.82
N THR A 115 -19.63 10.46 -16.67
CA THR A 115 -19.28 11.49 -15.68
C THR A 115 -18.00 11.10 -14.94
N VAL A 116 -17.75 9.80 -14.78
CA VAL A 116 -16.48 9.26 -14.27
C VAL A 116 -15.53 9.05 -15.45
N GLU A 117 -14.61 9.99 -15.61
CA GLU A 117 -13.61 9.94 -16.69
C GLU A 117 -12.65 8.76 -16.49
N ASP A 118 -12.15 8.61 -15.27
CA ASP A 118 -11.17 7.58 -14.93
C ASP A 118 -11.19 7.22 -13.43
N PHE A 119 -10.43 6.21 -13.03
CA PHE A 119 -10.26 5.81 -11.64
C PHE A 119 -8.85 5.29 -11.37
N VAL A 120 -8.41 5.43 -10.13
CA VAL A 120 -7.18 4.82 -9.62
C VAL A 120 -7.53 4.02 -8.37
N ALA A 121 -7.27 2.72 -8.41
CA ALA A 121 -7.41 1.83 -7.26
C ALA A 121 -6.03 1.34 -6.82
N VAL A 122 -5.69 1.57 -5.56
CA VAL A 122 -4.47 1.05 -4.92
C VAL A 122 -4.90 0.04 -3.86
N VAL A 123 -4.51 -1.22 -4.07
CA VAL A 123 -4.84 -2.33 -3.17
C VAL A 123 -3.54 -2.94 -2.65
N ARG A 124 -3.39 -3.00 -1.33
CA ARG A 124 -2.24 -3.62 -0.64
C ARG A 124 -2.73 -4.72 0.28
N GLY A 125 -2.02 -5.85 0.27
CA GLY A 125 -2.42 -7.06 0.98
C GLY A 125 -3.62 -7.75 0.33
N GLY A 126 -3.77 -9.04 0.59
CA GLY A 126 -4.80 -9.87 -0.03
C GLY A 126 -4.23 -10.89 -1.01
N SER A 127 -5.11 -11.75 -1.53
CA SER A 127 -4.79 -12.68 -2.62
C SER A 127 -4.83 -11.96 -3.97
N SER A 128 -4.09 -12.45 -4.97
CA SER A 128 -4.13 -11.89 -6.33
C SER A 128 -5.55 -11.84 -6.90
N GLU A 129 -6.39 -12.82 -6.58
CA GLU A 129 -7.80 -12.86 -6.98
C GLU A 129 -8.61 -11.69 -6.39
N SER A 130 -8.55 -11.50 -5.07
CA SER A 130 -9.29 -10.42 -4.40
C SER A 130 -8.76 -9.04 -4.78
N ILE A 131 -7.44 -8.89 -4.95
CA ILE A 131 -6.82 -7.67 -5.46
C ILE A 131 -7.35 -7.34 -6.85
N THR A 132 -7.37 -8.31 -7.77
CA THR A 132 -7.85 -8.09 -9.15
C THR A 132 -9.32 -7.68 -9.16
N GLY A 133 -10.15 -8.28 -8.30
CA GLY A 133 -11.56 -7.90 -8.21
C GLY A 133 -11.77 -6.46 -7.71
N LEU A 134 -10.90 -5.96 -6.84
CA LEU A 134 -11.00 -4.62 -6.23
C LEU A 134 -10.53 -3.49 -7.15
N VAL A 135 -9.76 -3.79 -8.20
CA VAL A 135 -9.32 -2.81 -9.20
C VAL A 135 -10.41 -2.63 -10.25
N SER A 136 -11.45 -1.87 -9.89
CA SER A 136 -12.62 -1.63 -10.74
C SER A 136 -13.13 -0.19 -10.65
N LYS A 137 -13.80 0.27 -11.71
CA LYS A 137 -14.56 1.54 -11.72
C LYS A 137 -15.70 1.52 -10.70
N LYS A 138 -16.32 0.35 -10.48
CA LYS A 138 -17.42 0.18 -9.53
C LYS A 138 -16.87 -0.01 -8.12
N LEU A 139 -17.62 0.49 -7.14
CA LEU A 139 -17.30 0.28 -5.73
C LEU A 139 -17.38 -1.21 -5.36
N PRO A 140 -16.56 -1.66 -4.40
CA PRO A 140 -16.50 -3.06 -4.03
C PRO A 140 -17.78 -3.50 -3.30
N THR A 141 -18.21 -4.73 -3.59
CA THR A 141 -19.35 -5.35 -2.90
C THR A 141 -18.93 -5.89 -1.52
N PRO A 142 -19.88 -6.08 -0.59
CA PRO A 142 -19.59 -6.71 0.70
C PRO A 142 -18.92 -8.09 0.58
N GLN A 143 -19.31 -8.88 -0.42
CA GLN A 143 -18.73 -10.21 -0.67
C GLN A 143 -17.26 -10.08 -1.08
N LEU A 144 -16.94 -9.13 -1.96
CA LEU A 144 -15.58 -8.90 -2.41
C LEU A 144 -14.70 -8.33 -1.29
N MET A 145 -15.22 -7.40 -0.48
CA MET A 145 -14.51 -6.87 0.69
C MET A 145 -14.25 -7.96 1.75
N THR A 146 -15.17 -8.91 1.92
CA THR A 146 -14.99 -10.06 2.82
C THR A 146 -13.91 -10.99 2.29
N LEU A 147 -13.96 -11.36 1.01
CA LEU A 147 -12.95 -12.17 0.34
C LEU A 147 -11.55 -11.54 0.45
N TRP A 148 -11.46 -10.22 0.23
CA TRP A 148 -10.22 -9.48 0.40
C TRP A 148 -9.73 -9.50 1.85
N GLY A 149 -10.61 -9.23 2.83
CA GLY A 149 -10.27 -9.27 4.25
C GLY A 149 -9.76 -10.63 4.71
N GLU A 150 -10.36 -11.73 4.23
CA GLU A 150 -9.86 -13.08 4.45
C GLU A 150 -8.49 -13.31 3.80
N GLY A 151 -8.31 -12.82 2.56
CA GLY A 151 -7.04 -12.87 1.85
C GLY A 151 -5.91 -12.12 2.60
N VAL A 152 -6.21 -10.94 3.14
CA VAL A 152 -5.27 -10.09 3.90
C VAL A 152 -4.78 -10.81 5.15
N ARG A 153 -5.63 -11.61 5.80
CA ARG A 153 -5.23 -12.37 6.99
C ARG A 153 -4.05 -13.31 6.71
N PHE A 154 -4.01 -13.92 5.52
CA PHE A 154 -2.96 -14.86 5.13
C PHE A 154 -1.82 -14.20 4.34
N ASN A 155 -2.12 -13.12 3.63
CA ASN A 155 -1.16 -12.38 2.79
C ASN A 155 -1.24 -10.87 3.12
N PRO A 156 -0.83 -10.44 4.33
CA PRO A 156 -0.84 -9.04 4.68
C PRO A 156 0.32 -8.29 4.02
N ASP A 157 0.16 -6.97 3.91
CA ASP A 157 1.22 -6.06 3.47
C ASP A 157 1.57 -5.05 4.59
N PHE A 158 2.67 -4.33 4.43
CA PHE A 158 3.15 -3.30 5.34
C PHE A 158 2.36 -2.01 5.18
N ILE A 159 1.33 -1.81 5.99
CA ILE A 159 0.51 -0.57 5.98
C ILE A 159 1.23 0.60 6.68
N ARG A 160 2.10 0.30 7.65
CA ARG A 160 2.97 1.29 8.30
C ARG A 160 4.28 0.64 8.66
N LYS A 161 5.39 1.33 8.41
CA LYS A 161 6.73 0.85 8.72
C LYS A 161 7.58 1.93 9.37
N THR A 162 8.31 1.55 10.41
CA THR A 162 9.42 2.29 10.98
C THR A 162 10.70 1.57 10.55
N THR A 163 11.66 2.32 10.03
CA THR A 163 12.87 1.74 9.45
C THR A 163 14.13 2.35 10.07
N ARG A 164 15.23 1.60 9.98
CA ARG A 164 16.58 2.08 10.31
C ARG A 164 17.54 1.81 9.16
N PRO A 165 18.60 2.63 8.99
CA PRO A 165 19.55 2.44 7.90
C PRO A 165 20.20 1.07 7.94
N LEU A 166 20.36 0.43 6.78
CA LEU A 166 20.85 -0.95 6.70
C LEU A 166 22.25 -1.11 7.30
N TYR A 167 23.11 -0.10 7.17
CA TYR A 167 24.47 -0.12 7.72
C TYR A 167 24.52 -0.20 9.26
N GLU A 168 23.41 0.07 9.96
CA GLU A 168 23.30 -0.14 11.42
C GLU A 168 23.32 -1.63 11.81
N LEU A 169 23.04 -2.54 10.86
CA LEU A 169 23.15 -3.98 11.07
C LEU A 169 24.61 -4.47 11.12
N VAL A 170 25.58 -3.63 10.74
CA VAL A 170 27.00 -3.96 10.83
C VAL A 170 27.47 -3.70 12.26
N THR A 171 27.77 -4.78 12.97
CA THR A 171 28.20 -4.75 14.38
C THR A 171 29.51 -5.51 14.58
N SER A 172 30.26 -5.15 15.62
CA SER A 172 31.52 -5.80 16.01
C SER A 172 31.37 -7.28 16.38
N ARG A 173 30.14 -7.75 16.64
CA ARG A 173 29.85 -9.18 16.86
C ARG A 173 30.13 -10.02 15.62
N ASP A 174 29.77 -9.49 14.45
CA ASP A 174 29.77 -10.27 13.20
C ASP A 174 30.94 -9.90 12.25
N PHE A 175 31.57 -8.74 12.48
CA PHE A 175 32.62 -8.16 11.63
C PHE A 175 33.78 -7.58 12.44
N SER A 176 35.03 -7.99 12.14
CA SER A 176 36.24 -7.48 12.80
C SER A 176 36.61 -6.04 12.43
N HIS A 177 36.14 -5.55 11.28
CA HIS A 177 36.40 -4.21 10.75
C HIS A 177 35.11 -3.38 10.61
N ASP A 178 34.15 -3.63 11.51
CA ASP A 178 32.80 -3.07 11.51
C ASP A 178 32.77 -1.54 11.34
N ALA A 179 33.62 -0.80 12.06
CA ALA A 179 33.68 0.66 11.98
C ALA A 179 34.02 1.16 10.56
N SER A 180 34.98 0.52 9.90
CA SER A 180 35.38 0.87 8.53
C SER A 180 34.32 0.48 7.50
N LEU A 181 33.73 -0.72 7.65
CA LEU A 181 32.69 -1.22 6.77
C LEU A 181 31.43 -0.36 6.87
N LYS A 182 31.02 0.01 8.09
CA LYS A 182 29.89 0.90 8.35
C LYS A 182 30.12 2.29 7.75
N ARG A 183 31.33 2.85 7.89
CA ARG A 183 31.70 4.14 7.26
C ARG A 183 31.63 4.07 5.73
N ASN A 184 32.16 3.01 5.13
CA ASN A 184 32.16 2.82 3.68
C ASN A 184 30.75 2.62 3.13
N LEU A 185 29.91 1.83 3.81
CA LEU A 185 28.49 1.69 3.49
C LEU A 185 27.76 3.03 3.58
N LYS A 186 27.93 3.76 4.69
CA LYS A 186 27.35 5.09 4.85
C LYS A 186 27.76 6.06 3.73
N ARG A 187 29.03 6.02 3.32
CA ARG A 187 29.54 6.80 2.19
C ARG A 187 28.87 6.39 0.87
N ALA A 188 28.79 5.09 0.57
CA ALA A 188 28.13 4.60 -0.64
C ALA A 188 26.62 4.88 -0.67
N LEU A 189 25.97 5.07 0.47
CA LEU A 189 24.56 5.48 0.52
C LEU A 189 24.36 6.97 0.19
N SER A 190 25.34 7.81 0.52
CA SER A 190 25.29 9.25 0.26
C SER A 190 25.75 9.67 -1.14
N GLU A 191 26.54 8.82 -1.80
CA GLU A 191 27.01 9.02 -3.18
C GLU A 191 25.99 8.51 -4.22
#